data_AF-A0A530LMW0-F1
#
_entry.id   AF-A0A530LMW0-F1
#
_cell.length_a   1.000
_cell.length_b   1.000
_cell.length_c   1.000
_cell.angle_alpha   90.00
_cell.angle_beta   90.00
_cell.angle_gamma   90.00
#
_symmetry.space_group_name_H-M   'P 1'
#
loop_
_entity.id
_entity.type
_entity.pdbx_description
1 polymer ?
#
loop_
_entity_poly.entity_id
_entity_poly.type
_entity_poly.pdbx_seq_one_letter_code
_entity_poly.pdbx_strand_id
1 'polypeptide(L)' 'MSDSFHLSMADPAALGFFLAAWVLHTLAADGMLVSRVSLTRAMNAQREAWMRTMAEREIRIV' A
#
# COMPACT_ATOMS: atom_id res chain seq x y z
N MET A 1 -20.98 -34.97 -24.13
CA MET A 1 -20.47 -34.37 -22.87
C MET A 1 -19.48 -33.26 -23.23
N SER A 2 -19.93 -32.27 -24.00
CA SER A 2 -19.08 -31.22 -24.57
C SER A 2 -19.84 -29.91 -24.81
N ASP A 3 -21.03 -29.75 -24.21
CA ASP A 3 -21.87 -28.56 -24.38
C ASP A 3 -21.68 -27.52 -23.27
N SER A 4 -20.72 -27.72 -22.36
CA SER A 4 -20.50 -26.87 -21.18
C SER A 4 -19.49 -25.75 -21.40
N PHE A 5 -18.99 -25.55 -22.62
CA PHE A 5 -18.03 -24.49 -22.95
C PHE A 5 -18.68 -23.26 -23.58
N HIS A 6 -19.96 -23.00 -23.31
CA HIS A 6 -20.53 -21.66 -23.44
C HIS A 6 -20.08 -20.78 -22.27
N LEU A 7 -18.76 -20.68 -22.05
CA LEU A 7 -18.20 -19.49 -21.42
C LEU A 7 -18.47 -18.37 -22.42
N SER A 8 -19.60 -17.69 -22.25
CA SER A 8 -19.88 -16.48 -23.00
C SER A 8 -18.67 -15.57 -22.82
N MET A 9 -18.28 -14.81 -23.84
CA MET A 9 -17.17 -13.86 -23.75
C MET A 9 -17.31 -12.91 -22.54
N ALA A 10 -18.52 -12.78 -22.00
CA ALA A 10 -18.86 -12.12 -20.76
C ALA A 10 -18.18 -12.70 -19.50
N ASP A 11 -17.99 -14.02 -19.39
CA ASP A 11 -17.43 -14.64 -18.19
C ASP A 11 -15.95 -14.28 -17.96
N PRO A 12 -15.04 -14.43 -18.95
CA PRO A 12 -13.66 -13.97 -18.79
C PRO A 12 -13.59 -12.43 -18.69
N ALA A 13 -14.51 -11.70 -19.32
CA ALA A 13 -14.57 -10.24 -19.20
C ALA A 13 -14.97 -9.79 -17.79
N ALA A 14 -15.96 -10.44 -17.17
CA ALA A 14 -16.38 -10.18 -15.80
C ALA A 14 -15.26 -10.52 -14.80
N LEU A 15 -14.56 -11.64 -15.03
CA LEU A 15 -13.41 -12.02 -14.23
C LEU A 15 -12.26 -11.00 -14.36
N GLY A 16 -11.96 -10.56 -15.59
CA GLY A 16 -10.95 -9.54 -15.84
C GLY A 16 -11.29 -8.20 -15.17
N PHE A 17 -12.54 -7.77 -15.25
CA PHE A 17 -13.02 -6.56 -14.58
C PHE A 17 -12.90 -6.66 -13.05
N PHE A 18 -13.31 -7.80 -12.48
CA PHE A 18 -13.19 -8.05 -11.05
C PHE A 18 -11.74 -7.98 -10.58
N LEU A 19 -10.82 -8.64 -11.30
CA LEU A 19 -9.39 -8.61 -10.97
C LEU A 19 -8.81 -7.20 -11.09
N ALA A 20 -9.17 -6.44 -12.12
CA ALA A 20 -8.72 -5.06 -12.28
C ALA A 20 -9.21 -4.16 -11.14
N ALA A 21 -10.49 -4.25 -10.77
CA ALA A 21 -11.05 -3.51 -9.65
C ALA A 21 -10.41 -3.93 -8.32
N TRP A 22 -10.16 -5.23 -8.14
CA TRP A 22 -9.49 -5.78 -6.95
C TRP A 22 -8.05 -5.26 -6.82
N VAL A 23 -7.27 -5.27 -7.89
CA VAL A 23 -5.91 -4.73 -7.90
C VAL A 23 -5.92 -3.24 -7.59
N LEU A 24 -6.83 -2.48 -8.20
CA LEU A 24 -6.96 -1.05 -7.91
C LEU A 24 -7.33 -0.79 -6.45
N HIS A 25 -8.26 -1.58 -5.90
CA HIS A 25 -8.67 -1.48 -4.51
C HIS A 25 -7.55 -1.85 -3.54
N THR A 26 -6.81 -2.95 -3.80
CA THR A 26 -5.69 -3.37 -2.96
C THR A 26 -4.56 -2.35 -2.98
N LEU A 27 -4.21 -1.80 -4.15
CA LEU A 27 -3.24 -0.70 -4.25
C LEU A 27 -3.72 0.58 -3.53
N ALA A 28 -5.03 0.83 -3.52
CA ALA A 28 -5.61 1.94 -2.78
C ALA A 28 -5.58 1.71 -1.27
N ALA A 29 -5.91 0.49 -0.84
CA ALA A 29 -5.94 0.06 0.55
C ALA A 29 -4.53 -0.03 1.17
N ASP A 30 -3.54 -0.48 0.40
CA ASP A 30 -2.13 -0.55 0.80
C ASP A 30 -1.47 0.84 0.90
N GLY A 31 -2.23 1.91 0.64
CA GLY A 31 -1.76 3.28 0.76
C GLY A 31 -0.79 3.72 -0.34
N MET A 32 -0.62 2.92 -1.41
CA MET A 32 0.21 3.29 -2.57
C MET A 32 -0.41 4.38 -3.44
N LEU A 33 -1.75 4.44 -3.54
CA LEU A 33 -2.43 5.52 -4.28
C LEU A 33 -2.51 6.83 -3.50
N VAL A 34 -2.36 6.78 -2.19
CA VAL A 34 -2.37 7.95 -1.33
C VAL A 34 -1.05 8.02 -0.61
N SER A 35 -0.04 8.58 -1.30
CA SER A 35 1.21 9.12 -0.76
C SER A 35 0.97 10.25 0.28
N ARG A 36 -0.12 10.22 1.04
CA ARG A 36 -0.20 10.94 2.29
C ARG A 36 0.59 10.10 3.26
N VAL A 37 1.86 10.42 3.40
CA VAL A 37 2.60 10.19 4.65
C VAL A 37 1.62 10.55 5.76
N SER A 38 1.08 9.54 6.44
CA SER A 38 0.14 9.80 7.53
C SER A 38 0.84 10.74 8.49
N LEU A 39 0.11 11.66 9.13
CA LEU A 39 0.70 12.58 10.12
C LEU A 39 1.57 11.81 11.13
N THR A 40 1.14 10.60 11.50
CA THR A 40 1.89 9.64 12.30
C THR A 40 3.22 9.21 11.67
N ARG A 41 3.26 8.86 10.38
CA ARG A 41 4.50 8.50 9.68
C ARG A 41 5.47 9.69 9.59
N ALA A 42 4.96 10.90 9.36
CA ALA A 42 5.77 12.12 9.37
C ALA A 42 6.32 12.43 10.78
N MET A 43 5.48 12.34 11.81
CA MET A 43 5.89 12.53 13.20
C MET A 43 6.90 11.48 13.67
N ASN A 44 6.74 10.22 13.24
CA ASN A 44 7.69 9.16 13.58
C ASN A 44 9.05 9.39 12.91
N ALA A 45 9.08 9.83 11.65
CA ALA A 45 10.32 10.20 10.98
C ALA A 45 11.03 11.38 11.68
N GLN A 46 10.28 12.39 12.11
CA GLN A 46 10.83 13.52 12.85
C GLN A 46 11.31 13.11 14.25
N ARG A 47 10.59 12.22 14.93
CA ARG A 47 11.00 11.66 16.23
C ARG A 47 12.30 10.85 16.10
N GLU A 48 12.45 10.05 15.04
CA GLU A 48 13.68 9.30 14.81
C GLU A 48 14.89 10.23 14.58
N ALA A 49 14.72 11.27 13.76
CA ALA A 49 15.75 12.28 13.54
C ALA A 49 16.12 13.02 14.84
N TRP A 50 15.13 13.33 15.67
CA TRP A 50 15.33 13.93 16.99
C TRP A 50 16.12 13.01 17.92
N MET A 51 15.75 11.73 18.00
CA MET A 51 16.44 10.75 18.85
C MET A 51 17.89 10.55 18.42
N ARG A 52 18.17 10.54 17.10
CA ARG A 52 19.54 10.46 16.57
C ARG A 52 20.39 11.64 17.00
N THR A 53 19.82 12.85 16.90
CA THR A 53 20.50 14.09 17.32
C THR A 53 20.74 14.11 18.83
N MET A 54 19.79 13.60 19.62
CA MET A 54 19.95 13.47 21.07
C MET A 54 21.06 12.47 21.44
N ALA A 55 21.12 11.31 20.78
CA ALA A 55 22.18 10.33 21.02
C ALA A 55 23.58 10.89 20.72
N GLU A 56 23.74 11.64 19.63
CA GLU A 56 25.01 12.32 19.32
C GLU A 56 25.40 13.39 20.34
N ARG A 57 24.42 14.06 20.95
CA ARG A 57 24.66 15.05 22.01
C ARG A 57 25.03 14.38 23.34
N GLU A 58 24.36 13.29 23.70
CA GLU A 58 24.63 12.54 24.93
C GLU A 58 26.07 11.99 24.95
N ILE A 59 26.55 11.46 23.82
CA ILE A 59 27.93 10.96 23.66
C ILE A 59 28.98 12.07 23.87
N ARG A 60 28.63 13.35 23.67
CA ARG A 60 29.54 14.49 23.84
C ARG A 60 29.58 15.04 25.26
N ILE A 61 28.61 14.68 26.11
CA ILE A 61 28.50 15.17 27.49
C ILE A 61 29.25 14.25 28.46
N VAL A 62 29.53 12.99 28.07
CA VAL A 62 30.38 12.04 28.78
C VAL A 62 31.86 12.34 28.52
#